data_AF-K7P0T7-F1
#
_entry.id   AF-K7P0T7-F1
#
_cell.length_a   1.000
_cell.length_b   1.000
_cell.length_c   1.000
_cell.angle_alpha   90.00
_cell.angle_beta   90.00
_cell.angle_gamma   90.00
#
_symmetry.space_group_name_H-M   'P 1'
#
loop_
_entity.id
_entity.type
_entity.pdbx_description
1 polymer ?
#
loop_
_entity_poly.entity_id
_entity_poly.type
_entity_poly.pdbx_seq_one_letter_code
_entity_poly.pdbx_strand_id
1 'polypeptide(L)'
;GKRYYTTKAQFGESGRTHDIVIECHTGGSKEPRLYVRVDKQVVLQVKHLMWKFRGNQTIEVDGASIQIFWDVHNWLFNPTHGHAVFMFQTSGDRISNSARRTDNAAAVPCQPLPPSVLQWPPPSVFNIRGHDKTFFKTSSSSSSSS
;
A
#
# COMPACT_ATOMS: atom_id res chain seq x y z
N GLY A 1 16.51 5.20 13.77
CA GLY A 1 16.35 4.19 14.85
C GLY A 1 15.84 2.89 14.25
N LYS A 2 15.77 1.79 15.01
CA LYS A 2 15.07 0.58 14.57
C LYS A 2 13.68 0.58 15.21
N ARG A 3 12.64 0.38 14.40
CA ARG A 3 11.25 0.29 14.88
C ARG A 3 10.73 -1.11 14.64
N TYR A 4 9.98 -1.65 15.60
CA TYR A 4 9.60 -3.05 15.64
C TYR A 4 8.17 -3.18 16.18
N TYR A 5 7.36 -4.02 15.54
CA TYR A 5 6.01 -4.36 15.97
C TYR A 5 5.81 -5.87 15.90
N THR A 6 5.07 -6.42 16.85
CA THR A 6 4.74 -7.85 16.88
C THR A 6 3.26 -8.03 17.16
N THR A 7 2.66 -8.95 16.43
CA THR A 7 1.26 -9.35 16.62
C THR A 7 1.11 -10.82 16.26
N LYS A 8 -0.02 -11.39 16.62
CA LYS A 8 -0.43 -12.71 16.15
C LYS A 8 -1.62 -12.56 15.22
N ALA A 9 -1.70 -13.40 14.18
CA ALA A 9 -2.88 -13.47 13.32
C ALA A 9 -3.06 -14.87 12.75
N GLN A 10 -4.29 -15.19 12.39
CA GLN A 10 -4.64 -16.41 11.67
C GLN A 10 -4.91 -16.05 10.21
N PHE A 11 -4.35 -16.82 9.28
CA PHE A 11 -4.62 -16.64 7.85
C PHE A 11 -5.63 -17.71 7.41
N GLY A 12 -6.89 -17.32 7.20
CA GLY A 12 -8.01 -18.20 6.86
C GLY A 12 -8.74 -18.82 8.07
N GLU A 13 -9.97 -19.28 7.87
CA GLU A 13 -10.89 -19.74 8.94
C GLU A 13 -10.38 -20.95 9.77
N SER A 14 -9.67 -21.89 9.14
CA SER A 14 -9.14 -23.10 9.79
C SER A 14 -7.61 -23.10 9.97
N GLY A 15 -6.95 -21.96 9.72
CA GLY A 15 -5.50 -21.83 9.78
C GLY A 15 -4.94 -21.92 11.20
N ARG A 16 -3.62 -22.04 11.34
CA ARG A 16 -2.96 -21.86 12.65
C ARG A 16 -2.75 -20.38 12.93
N THR A 17 -2.56 -20.03 14.21
CA THR A 17 -2.13 -18.68 14.59
C THR A 17 -0.64 -18.52 14.34
N HIS A 18 -0.27 -17.50 13.57
CA HIS A 18 1.10 -17.17 13.22
C HIS A 18 1.63 -15.98 14.02
N ASP A 19 2.92 -16.00 14.31
CA ASP A 19 3.65 -14.85 14.86
C ASP A 19 4.09 -13.91 13.73
N ILE A 20 3.52 -12.71 13.70
CA ILE A 20 3.85 -11.67 12.73
C ILE A 20 4.76 -10.64 13.38
N VAL A 21 5.86 -10.36 12.71
CA VAL A 21 6.84 -9.37 13.14
C VAL A 21 7.09 -8.39 12.00
N ILE A 22 6.99 -7.10 12.30
CA ILE A 22 7.24 -6.03 11.35
C ILE A 22 8.44 -5.23 11.84
N GLU A 23 9.47 -5.13 11.02
CA GLU A 23 10.67 -4.36 11.32
C GLU A 23 10.88 -3.26 10.29
N CYS A 24 11.05 -2.03 10.77
CA CYS A 24 11.47 -0.91 9.94
C CYS A 24 12.85 -0.44 10.41
N HIS A 25 13.84 -0.57 9.54
CA HIS A 25 15.21 -0.15 9.81
C HIS A 25 15.40 1.23 9.20
N THR A 26 15.34 2.27 10.05
CA THR A 26 15.51 3.69 9.66
C THR A 26 16.75 4.33 10.28
N GLY A 27 17.76 3.52 10.64
CA GLY A 27 19.04 4.02 11.18
C GLY A 27 19.83 4.83 10.15
N GLY A 28 20.37 5.99 10.54
CA GLY A 28 20.93 7.02 9.67
C GLY A 28 21.97 6.57 8.62
N SER A 29 22.22 7.42 7.61
CA SER A 29 23.01 7.22 6.38
C SER A 29 22.65 6.01 5.49
N LYS A 30 21.98 4.99 6.04
CA LYS A 30 21.53 3.81 5.29
C LYS A 30 20.12 4.00 4.77
N GLU A 31 19.94 3.49 3.58
CA GLU A 31 18.65 3.38 2.93
C GLU A 31 17.64 2.57 3.78
N PRO A 32 16.48 3.15 4.11
CA PRO A 32 15.48 2.48 4.93
C PRO A 32 14.98 1.19 4.29
N ARG A 33 14.71 0.20 5.15
CA ARG A 33 14.22 -1.12 4.74
C ARG A 33 13.08 -1.58 5.63
N LEU A 34 12.12 -2.25 5.02
CA LEU A 34 11.00 -2.88 5.69
C LEU A 34 11.14 -4.39 5.58
N TYR A 35 10.93 -5.06 6.71
CA TYR A 35 10.87 -6.51 6.81
C TYR A 35 9.55 -6.92 7.45
N VAL A 36 8.90 -7.93 6.89
CA VAL A 36 7.82 -8.66 7.56
C VAL A 36 8.29 -10.10 7.74
N ARG A 37 8.17 -10.61 8.96
CA ARG A 37 8.41 -12.01 9.28
C ARG A 37 7.13 -12.67 9.72
N VAL A 38 6.96 -13.92 9.33
CA VAL A 38 5.92 -14.82 9.78
C VAL A 38 6.63 -16.04 10.37
N ASP A 39 6.32 -16.40 11.61
CA ASP A 39 6.95 -17.50 12.35
C ASP A 39 8.49 -17.48 12.28
N LYS A 40 9.05 -16.28 12.49
CA LYS A 40 10.49 -15.96 12.47
C LYS A 40 11.13 -15.97 11.07
N GLN A 41 10.44 -16.41 10.03
CA GLN A 41 10.93 -16.39 8.64
C GLN A 41 10.62 -15.05 7.96
N VAL A 42 11.60 -14.48 7.23
CA VAL A 42 11.38 -13.23 6.48
C VAL A 42 10.60 -13.55 5.21
N VAL A 43 9.35 -13.11 5.14
CA VAL A 43 8.46 -13.34 4.00
C VAL A 43 8.40 -12.15 3.04
N LEU A 44 8.73 -10.95 3.52
CA LEU A 44 8.75 -9.74 2.71
C LEU A 44 9.93 -8.87 3.11
N GLN A 45 10.66 -8.40 2.10
CA GLN A 45 11.73 -7.41 2.24
C GLN A 45 11.59 -6.32 1.19
N VAL A 46 11.38 -5.09 1.63
CA VAL A 46 11.37 -3.91 0.75
C VAL A 46 12.65 -3.11 0.98
N LYS A 47 13.51 -3.08 -0.04
CA LYS A 47 14.67 -2.19 -0.14
C LYS A 47 14.22 -0.84 -0.72
N HIS A 48 15.05 0.19 -0.59
CA HIS A 48 14.75 1.50 -1.17
C HIS A 48 13.40 2.05 -0.65
N LEU A 49 13.11 1.87 0.63
CA LEU A 49 11.78 2.12 1.20
C LEU A 49 11.35 3.59 1.11
N MET A 50 12.29 4.53 1.01
CA MET A 50 11.99 5.95 0.70
C MET A 50 11.30 6.15 -0.65
N TRP A 51 11.44 5.21 -1.58
CA TRP A 51 10.79 5.22 -2.88
C TRP A 51 9.57 4.29 -2.92
N LYS A 52 9.52 3.31 -2.01
CA LYS A 52 8.50 2.24 -1.96
C LYS A 52 7.74 2.24 -0.64
N PHE A 53 7.48 3.42 -0.08
CA PHE A 53 6.82 3.57 1.22
C PHE A 53 5.33 3.20 1.18
N ARG A 54 4.75 3.07 -0.02
CA ARG A 54 3.43 2.47 -0.26
C ARG A 54 3.55 1.38 -1.30
N GLY A 55 2.92 0.24 -1.06
CA GLY A 55 2.96 -0.86 -2.01
C GLY A 55 2.21 -2.10 -1.51
N ASN A 56 2.30 -3.16 -2.30
CA ASN A 56 1.76 -4.46 -1.96
C ASN A 56 2.63 -5.59 -2.54
N GLN A 57 2.52 -6.78 -1.95
CA GLN A 57 3.21 -7.98 -2.37
C GLN A 57 2.44 -9.20 -1.89
N THR A 58 2.28 -10.19 -2.76
CA THR A 58 1.72 -11.49 -2.38
C THR A 58 2.83 -12.41 -1.88
N ILE A 59 2.56 -13.10 -0.78
CA ILE A 59 3.41 -14.13 -0.19
C ILE A 59 2.61 -15.42 -0.04
N GLU A 60 3.30 -16.52 0.20
CA GLU A 60 2.70 -17.80 0.52
C GLU A 60 3.07 -18.18 1.97
N VAL A 61 2.06 -18.52 2.79
CA VAL A 61 2.22 -18.98 4.16
C VAL A 61 1.34 -20.20 4.36
N ASP A 62 1.91 -21.33 4.78
CA ASP A 62 1.19 -22.60 4.97
C ASP A 62 0.31 -23.01 3.76
N GLY A 63 0.76 -22.70 2.54
CA GLY A 63 0.03 -22.99 1.28
C GLY A 63 -1.08 -21.98 0.95
N ALA A 64 -1.31 -20.98 1.78
CA ALA A 64 -2.26 -19.90 1.53
C ALA A 64 -1.56 -18.69 0.88
N SER A 65 -2.17 -18.15 -0.18
CA SER A 65 -1.75 -16.87 -0.78
C SER A 65 -2.28 -15.70 0.04
N ILE A 66 -1.37 -14.85 0.51
CA ILE A 66 -1.68 -13.68 1.33
C ILE A 66 -1.12 -12.44 0.64
N GLN A 67 -1.98 -11.49 0.30
CA GLN A 67 -1.56 -10.19 -0.20
C GLN A 67 -1.32 -9.26 0.98
N ILE A 68 -0.09 -8.74 1.08
CA ILE A 68 0.31 -7.75 2.06
C ILE A 68 0.28 -6.38 1.40
N PHE A 69 -0.40 -5.43 2.02
CA PHE A 69 -0.35 -4.01 1.68
C PHE A 69 0.35 -3.24 2.79
N TRP A 70 1.13 -2.22 2.42
CA TRP A 70 1.79 -1.34 3.38
C TRP A 70 1.67 0.13 3.00
N ASP A 71 1.49 0.97 4.02
CA ASP A 71 1.76 2.40 3.99
C ASP A 71 2.61 2.75 5.22
N VAL A 72 3.87 3.07 4.98
CA VAL A 72 4.83 3.45 6.02
C VAL A 72 5.27 4.92 5.90
N HIS A 73 4.55 5.74 5.11
CA HIS A 73 4.90 7.13 4.87
C HIS A 73 5.03 7.91 6.19
N ASN A 74 3.99 7.88 7.02
CA ASN A 74 4.02 8.59 8.28
C ASN A 74 5.12 8.03 9.21
N TRP A 75 5.44 6.74 9.10
CA TRP A 75 6.54 6.13 9.83
C TRP A 75 7.93 6.64 9.39
N LEU A 76 8.12 6.98 8.12
CA LEU A 76 9.41 7.47 7.62
C LEU A 76 9.61 8.97 7.84
N PHE A 77 8.56 9.76 7.64
CA PHE A 77 8.66 11.22 7.59
C PHE A 77 8.16 11.94 8.85
N ASN A 78 7.60 11.20 9.82
CA ASN A 78 7.20 11.73 11.13
C ASN A 78 7.91 10.95 12.27
N PRO A 79 9.09 11.42 12.72
CA PRO A 79 9.88 10.69 13.70
C PRO A 79 9.27 10.67 15.11
N THR A 80 8.38 11.60 15.44
CA THR A 80 7.79 11.75 16.79
C THR A 80 6.49 10.95 16.95
N HIS A 81 5.59 10.98 15.98
CA HIS A 81 4.27 10.32 16.05
C HIS A 81 3.95 9.47 14.80
N GLY A 82 4.98 9.01 14.11
CA GLY A 82 4.83 8.24 12.89
C GLY A 82 4.14 6.90 13.13
N HIS A 83 3.04 6.66 12.42
CA HIS A 83 2.37 5.36 12.35
C HIS A 83 2.61 4.69 10.99
N ALA A 84 2.38 3.39 10.94
CA ALA A 84 2.36 2.60 9.71
C ALA A 84 1.10 1.74 9.67
N VAL A 85 0.60 1.51 8.47
CA VAL A 85 -0.57 0.67 8.23
C VAL A 85 -0.13 -0.54 7.44
N PHE A 86 -0.55 -1.72 7.91
CA PHE A 86 -0.34 -2.99 7.25
C PHE A 86 -1.69 -3.70 7.14
N MET A 87 -1.96 -4.29 5.97
CA MET A 87 -3.15 -5.09 5.73
C MET A 87 -2.73 -6.42 5.14
N PHE A 88 -3.26 -7.50 5.69
CA PHE A 88 -3.03 -8.87 5.23
C PHE A 88 -4.36 -9.39 4.72
N GLN A 89 -4.43 -9.75 3.43
CA GLN A 89 -5.64 -10.26 2.80
C GLN A 89 -5.39 -11.67 2.26
N THR A 90 -6.17 -12.64 2.73
CA THR A 90 -6.14 -14.02 2.22
C THR A 90 -7.18 -14.16 1.11
N SER A 91 -6.82 -14.83 0.01
CA SER A 91 -7.71 -15.03 -1.15
C SER A 91 -8.85 -16.05 -0.94
N GLY A 92 -9.09 -16.52 0.29
CA GLY A 92 -9.92 -17.70 0.59
C GLY A 92 -11.31 -17.45 1.18
N ASP A 93 -11.60 -16.29 1.78
CA ASP A 93 -12.89 -16.05 2.48
C ASP A 93 -13.70 -14.90 1.86
N ARG A 94 -13.66 -14.79 0.54
CA ARG A 94 -14.74 -14.08 -0.16
C ARG A 94 -15.91 -15.07 -0.26
N ILE A 95 -16.74 -15.06 0.79
CA ILE A 95 -18.11 -15.62 0.89
C ILE A 95 -18.20 -17.05 1.47
N SER A 96 -18.18 -17.16 2.79
CA SER A 96 -19.11 -18.03 3.54
C SER A 96 -20.26 -17.18 4.09
N ASN A 97 -20.92 -16.36 3.25
CA ASN A 97 -22.24 -15.84 3.64
C ASN A 97 -23.22 -17.01 3.59
N SER A 98 -23.66 -17.43 4.77
CA SER A 98 -24.84 -18.24 4.99
C SER A 98 -26.13 -17.48 4.59
N ALA A 99 -26.25 -17.04 3.34
CA ALA A 99 -27.49 -16.51 2.81
C ALA A 99 -28.28 -17.65 2.17
N ARG A 100 -28.91 -18.48 3.01
CA ARG A 100 -30.17 -19.12 2.61
C ARG A 100 -31.16 -17.99 2.34
N ARG A 101 -31.46 -17.69 1.07
CA ARG A 101 -32.72 -17.08 0.66
C ARG A 101 -33.21 -17.76 -0.60
N THR A 102 -34.32 -18.45 -0.42
CA THR A 102 -35.20 -18.97 -1.46
C THR A 102 -35.79 -17.82 -2.29
N ASP A 103 -36.18 -18.20 -3.50
CA ASP A 103 -37.27 -17.67 -4.33
C ASP A 103 -36.97 -16.72 -5.49
N ASN A 104 -37.54 -17.16 -6.61
CA ASN A 104 -37.57 -16.61 -7.95
C ASN A 104 -38.05 -15.15 -8.00
N ALA A 105 -37.35 -14.32 -8.79
CA ALA A 105 -37.96 -13.29 -9.63
C ALA A 105 -36.97 -12.88 -10.72
N ALA A 106 -37.44 -12.84 -11.97
CA ALA A 106 -36.67 -12.46 -13.14
C ALA A 106 -36.03 -11.08 -12.98
N ALA A 107 -34.69 -11.02 -13.08
CA ALA A 107 -33.94 -9.78 -13.10
C ALA A 107 -33.32 -9.58 -14.49
N VAL A 108 -33.60 -8.40 -15.04
CA VAL A 108 -33.17 -7.86 -16.35
C VAL A 108 -31.65 -7.93 -16.51
N PRO A 109 -31.09 -8.23 -17.70
CA PRO A 109 -29.65 -8.18 -17.91
C PRO A 109 -29.18 -6.71 -17.92
N CYS A 110 -28.58 -6.24 -16.82
CA CYS A 110 -27.80 -5.01 -16.82
C CYS A 110 -26.48 -5.24 -17.57
N GLN A 111 -26.31 -4.59 -18.72
CA GLN A 111 -25.06 -4.58 -19.47
C GLN A 111 -23.94 -3.85 -18.67
N PRO A 112 -22.68 -4.30 -18.73
CA PRO A 112 -21.57 -3.63 -18.06
C PRO A 112 -21.13 -2.38 -18.83
N LEU A 113 -21.06 -1.23 -18.15
CA LEU A 113 -20.38 -0.03 -18.63
C LEU A 113 -18.86 -0.25 -18.69
N PRO A 114 -18.13 0.35 -19.65
CA PRO A 114 -16.68 0.24 -19.71
C PRO A 114 -16.03 0.91 -18.48
N PRO A 115 -14.89 0.39 -17.98
CA PRO A 115 -14.23 0.98 -16.83
C PRO A 115 -13.82 2.41 -17.17
N SER A 116 -14.24 3.35 -16.31
CA SER A 116 -13.74 4.72 -16.30
C SER A 116 -12.23 4.68 -16.01
N VAL A 117 -11.44 4.52 -17.06
CA VAL A 117 -10.01 4.82 -17.04
C VAL A 117 -9.93 6.34 -16.88
N LEU A 118 -9.50 6.79 -15.70
CA LEU A 118 -9.07 8.17 -15.48
C LEU A 118 -7.82 8.41 -16.33
N GLN A 119 -8.04 8.71 -17.60
CA GLN A 119 -7.01 9.08 -18.54
C GLN A 119 -6.68 10.54 -18.28
N TRP A 120 -5.51 10.79 -17.68
CA TRP A 120 -4.98 12.14 -17.62
C TRP A 120 -4.90 12.69 -19.05
N PRO A 121 -5.41 13.90 -19.32
CA PRO A 121 -5.26 14.47 -20.66
C PRO A 121 -3.77 14.53 -20.99
N PRO A 122 -3.36 14.09 -22.20
CA PRO A 122 -1.98 14.27 -22.62
C PRO A 122 -1.64 15.76 -22.53
N PRO A 123 -0.41 16.15 -22.14
CA PRO A 123 -0.01 17.54 -22.14
C PRO A 123 -0.21 18.08 -23.56
N SER A 124 -1.17 18.99 -23.69
CA SER A 124 -1.48 19.66 -24.94
C SER A 124 -0.16 20.17 -25.52
N VAL A 125 0.15 19.73 -26.73
CA VAL A 125 1.30 20.19 -27.49
C VAL A 125 1.22 21.71 -27.54
N PHE A 126 2.09 22.39 -26.79
CA PHE A 126 2.28 23.82 -26.88
C PHE A 126 2.76 24.12 -28.30
N ASN A 127 1.83 24.52 -29.16
CA ASN A 127 2.17 25.11 -30.45
C ASN A 127 2.75 26.50 -30.16
N ILE A 128 4.08 26.58 -30.16
CA ILE A 128 4.80 27.84 -30.14
C ILE A 128 4.59 28.48 -31.52
N ARG A 129 3.61 29.36 -31.62
CA ARG A 129 3.60 30.43 -32.62
C ARG A 129 3.85 31.72 -31.85
N GLY A 130 5.09 32.17 -31.89
CA GLY A 130 5.59 33.24 -31.03
C GLY A 130 4.84 34.56 -31.21
N HIS A 131 4.75 35.32 -30.12
CA HIS A 131 5.44 36.60 -29.99
C HIS A 131 5.41 37.06 -28.52
N ASP A 132 6.58 37.51 -28.06
CA ASP A 132 6.92 38.29 -26.86
C ASP A 132 6.49 37.86 -25.43
N LYS A 133 7.52 37.44 -24.68
CA LYS A 133 7.83 37.68 -23.25
C LYS A 133 6.70 37.65 -22.22
N THR A 134 6.74 36.65 -21.33
CA THR A 134 6.81 36.87 -19.88
C THR A 134 7.23 35.57 -19.15
N PHE A 135 8.35 35.64 -18.43
CA PHE A 135 8.83 34.57 -17.54
C PHE A 135 7.96 34.53 -16.27
N PHE A 136 7.40 33.38 -15.92
CA PHE A 136 7.01 33.11 -14.54
C PHE A 136 8.19 32.51 -13.79
N LYS A 137 8.82 33.36 -12.97
CA LYS A 137 9.83 33.00 -11.97
C LYS A 137 9.25 31.97 -11.00
N THR A 138 9.98 30.89 -10.77
CA THR A 138 9.84 30.05 -9.59
C THR A 138 10.25 30.85 -8.34
N SER A 139 9.49 30.73 -7.26
CA SER A 139 9.98 31.09 -5.93
C SER A 139 9.58 30.02 -4.92
N SER A 140 10.60 29.32 -4.46
CA SER A 140 10.62 28.59 -3.20
C SER A 140 10.68 29.59 -2.05
N SER A 141 9.92 29.38 -0.99
CA SER A 141 10.18 30.02 0.30
C SER A 141 10.35 28.96 1.39
N SER A 142 11.56 28.92 1.95
CA SER A 142 11.89 28.34 3.24
C SER A 142 11.87 29.47 4.27
N SER A 143 11.26 29.26 5.43
CA SER A 143 11.42 30.14 6.59
C SER A 143 12.00 29.33 7.75
N SER A 144 13.08 29.87 8.33
CA SER A 144 13.68 29.44 9.59
C SER A 144 13.68 30.65 10.51
N SER A 145 13.14 30.48 11.72
CA SER A 145 13.12 31.48 12.79
C SER A 145 13.91 30.92 13.97
N SER A 146 14.74 31.78 14.56
CA SER A 146 15.54 31.57 15.76
C SER A 146 14.72 31.26 17.01
#